data_AF-A0A7K1SB06-F1
#
_entry.id   AF-A0A7K1SB06-F1
#
_cell.length_a   1.000
_cell.length_b   1.000
_cell.length_c   1.000
_cell.angle_alpha   90.00
_cell.angle_beta   90.00
_cell.angle_gamma   90.00
#
_symmetry.space_group_name_H-M   'P 1'
#
loop_
_entity.id
_entity.type
_entity.pdbx_description
1 polymer ?
#
loop_
_entity_poly.entity_id
_entity_poly.type
_entity_poly.pdbx_seq_one_letter_code
_entity_poly.pdbx_strand_id
1 'polypeptide(L)'
;MVTQELTMSALRAQIYGLVAFCLGTPLLLWPYDLIWEVHLSSHIQLSTSLWFGLLMIMGMLAHELIHGLTAVWYGRVSWQDTKFGVQWQSLTPYFHSTVPLKAQTYRVVVVKPQSFMA
;
A
#
# COMPACT_ATOMS: atom_id res chain seq x y z
N MET A 1 -13.68 -30.86 -7.39
CA MET A 1 -12.74 -30.04 -6.59
C MET A 1 -13.50 -28.81 -6.14
N VAL A 2 -13.70 -28.62 -4.83
CA VAL A 2 -14.30 -27.39 -4.29
C VAL A 2 -13.20 -26.33 -4.28
N THR A 3 -13.33 -25.28 -5.09
CA THR A 3 -12.44 -24.13 -5.04
C THR A 3 -12.78 -23.32 -3.79
N GLN A 4 -11.86 -23.30 -2.82
CA GLN A 4 -12.02 -22.46 -1.64
C GLN A 4 -11.82 -21.00 -2.06
N GLU A 5 -12.84 -20.16 -1.85
CA GLU A 5 -12.72 -18.71 -2.00
C GLU A 5 -11.77 -18.17 -0.92
N LEU A 6 -10.51 -17.95 -1.29
CA LEU A 6 -9.49 -17.34 -0.41
C LEU A 6 -9.59 -15.82 -0.45
N THR A 7 -10.78 -15.28 -0.19
CA THR A 7 -11.01 -13.83 -0.15
C THR A 7 -10.94 -13.34 1.29
N MET A 8 -10.05 -12.39 1.56
CA MET A 8 -10.02 -11.68 2.84
C MET A 8 -10.94 -10.46 2.75
N SER A 9 -11.73 -10.19 3.80
CA SER A 9 -12.50 -8.95 3.85
C SER A 9 -11.58 -7.75 4.03
N ALA A 10 -11.96 -6.62 3.43
CA ALA A 10 -11.19 -5.38 3.54
C ALA A 10 -10.97 -4.94 5.00
N LEU A 11 -11.92 -5.23 5.89
CA LEU A 11 -11.79 -4.95 7.33
C LEU A 11 -10.62 -5.74 7.95
N ARG A 12 -10.54 -7.04 7.66
CA ARG A 12 -9.45 -7.88 8.21
C ARG A 12 -8.10 -7.42 7.69
N ALA A 13 -8.00 -7.09 6.40
CA ALA A 13 -6.77 -6.56 5.81
C ALA A 13 -6.32 -5.27 6.51
N GLN A 14 -7.25 -4.33 6.76
CA GLN A 14 -6.95 -3.08 7.47
C GLN A 14 -6.50 -3.31 8.91
N ILE A 15 -7.12 -4.24 9.65
CA ILE A 15 -6.70 -4.57 11.01
C ILE A 15 -5.26 -5.10 11.02
N TYR A 16 -4.92 -6.03 10.12
CA TYR A 16 -3.55 -6.52 10.01
C TYR A 16 -2.57 -5.42 9.63
N GLY A 17 -2.93 -4.55 8.69
CA GLY A 17 -2.14 -3.38 8.32
C GLY A 17 -1.92 -2.43 9.50
N LEU A 18 -2.96 -2.16 10.29
CA LEU A 18 -2.88 -1.31 11.48
C LEU A 18 -1.97 -1.93 12.55
N VAL A 19 -2.11 -3.22 12.83
CA VAL A 19 -1.22 -3.92 13.77
C VAL A 19 0.22 -3.86 13.30
N ALA A 20 0.48 -4.14 12.02
CA ALA A 20 1.82 -4.04 11.45
C ALA A 20 2.38 -2.62 11.53
N PHE A 21 1.56 -1.60 11.25
CA PHE A 21 1.95 -0.20 11.37
C PHE A 21 2.28 0.18 12.82
N CYS A 22 1.41 -0.15 13.77
CA CYS A 22 1.60 0.15 15.19
C CYS A 22 2.83 -0.52 15.80
N LEU A 23 3.22 -1.70 15.30
CA LEU A 23 4.43 -2.40 15.77
C LEU A 23 5.68 -1.95 15.01
N GLY A 24 5.60 -1.78 13.70
CA GLY A 24 6.74 -1.40 12.85
C GLY A 24 7.19 0.04 13.07
N THR A 25 6.24 0.96 13.29
CA THR A 25 6.54 2.38 13.49
C THR A 25 7.46 2.64 14.69
N PRO A 26 7.16 2.18 15.93
CA PRO A 26 8.07 2.37 17.05
C PRO A 26 9.38 1.61 16.85
N LEU A 27 9.35 0.41 16.27
CA LEU A 27 10.55 -0.39 16.01
C LEU A 27 11.56 0.35 15.12
N LEU A 28 11.08 1.10 14.13
CA LEU A 28 11.93 1.84 13.18
C LEU A 28 12.25 3.26 13.65
N LEU A 29 11.27 3.98 14.21
CA LEU A 29 11.44 5.37 14.61
C LEU A 29 12.21 5.53 15.93
N TRP A 30 12.11 4.58 16.86
CA TRP A 30 12.80 4.67 18.15
C TRP A 30 14.33 4.68 18.01
N PRO A 31 14.97 3.76 17.26
CA PRO A 31 16.41 3.84 17.05
C PRO A 31 16.83 5.11 16.28
N TYR A 32 16.01 5.57 15.34
CA TYR A 32 16.27 6.80 14.60
C TYR A 32 16.28 8.03 15.51
N ASP A 33 15.29 8.16 16.39
CA ASP A 33 15.20 9.24 17.40
C ASP A 33 16.44 9.24 18.32
N LEU A 34 16.89 8.06 18.77
CA LEU A 34 18.08 7.92 19.61
C LEU A 34 19.40 8.27 18.91
N ILE A 35 19.55 7.91 17.63
CA ILE A 35 20.80 8.13 16.87
C ILE A 35 20.94 9.59 16.46
N TRP A 36 19.83 10.24 16.09
CA TRP A 36 19.86 11.56 15.48
C TRP A 36 19.37 12.68 16.41
N GLU A 37 18.99 12.36 17.64
CA GLU A 37 18.46 13.30 18.65
C GLU A 37 17.29 14.16 18.11
N VAL A 38 16.56 13.63 17.13
CA VAL A 38 15.43 14.32 16.49
C VAL A 38 14.22 14.19 17.40
N HIS A 39 14.14 14.99 18.46
CA HIS A 39 13.00 14.97 19.39
C HIS A 39 11.66 15.06 18.61
N LEU A 40 10.98 13.94 18.39
CA LEU A 40 9.79 13.89 17.54
C LEU A 40 8.70 14.90 17.97
N SER A 41 8.62 15.18 19.27
CA SER A 41 7.69 16.13 19.87
C SER A 41 7.86 17.58 19.39
N SER A 42 9.06 18.00 18.97
CA SER A 42 9.29 19.37 18.44
C SER A 42 8.84 19.56 17.00
N HIS A 43 8.54 18.48 16.28
CA HIS A 43 8.15 18.49 14.86
C HIS A 43 6.66 18.27 14.60
N ILE A 44 5.86 18.08 15.66
CA ILE A 44 4.39 18.01 15.58
C ILE A 44 3.82 19.44 15.43
N GLN A 45 4.04 20.03 14.25
CA GLN A 45 3.46 21.29 13.84
C GLN A 45 2.37 21.04 12.81
N LEU A 46 1.30 21.86 12.80
CA LEU A 46 0.17 21.69 11.88
C LEU A 46 0.61 21.69 10.40
N SER A 47 1.55 22.56 10.03
CA SER A 47 2.11 22.64 8.68
C SER A 47 2.82 21.34 8.27
N THR A 48 3.69 20.81 9.13
CA THR A 48 4.40 19.54 8.91
C THR A 48 3.42 18.38 8.78
N SER A 49 2.40 18.34 9.63
CA SER A 49 1.36 17.31 9.59
C SER A 49 0.53 17.34 8.30
N LEU A 50 0.21 18.54 7.77
CA LEU A 50 -0.49 18.68 6.50
C LEU A 50 0.35 18.22 5.32
N TRP A 51 1.62 18.60 5.27
CA TRP A 51 2.56 18.13 4.25
C TRP A 51 2.73 16.61 4.29
N PHE A 52 2.88 16.04 5.48
CA PHE A 52 2.94 14.61 5.66
C PHE A 52 1.66 13.92 5.14
N GLY A 53 0.48 14.41 5.50
CA GLY A 53 -0.79 13.88 5.01
C GLY A 53 -0.90 13.91 3.48
N LEU A 54 -0.50 15.03 2.85
CA LEU A 54 -0.48 15.15 1.39
C LEU A 54 0.49 14.14 0.75
N LEU A 55 1.71 14.01 1.27
CA LEU A 55 2.70 13.06 0.79
C LEU A 55 2.23 11.61 0.94
N MET A 56 1.55 11.28 2.04
CA MET A 56 0.95 9.96 2.24
C MET A 56 -0.12 9.67 1.18
N ILE A 57 -1.00 10.63 0.86
CA ILE A 57 -2.00 10.45 -0.20
C ILE A 57 -1.33 10.24 -1.56
N MET A 58 -0.34 11.07 -1.90
CA MET A 58 0.40 10.93 -3.15
C MET A 58 1.14 9.59 -3.22
N GLY A 59 1.73 9.15 -2.12
CA GLY A 59 2.38 7.85 -1.99
C GLY A 59 1.41 6.68 -2.18
N MET A 60 0.21 6.74 -1.59
CA MET A 60 -0.84 5.73 -1.79
C MET A 60 -1.28 5.66 -3.25
N LEU A 61 -1.50 6.79 -3.92
CA LEU A 61 -1.85 6.82 -5.34
C LEU A 61 -0.72 6.26 -6.21
N ALA A 62 0.53 6.62 -5.91
CA ALA A 62 1.70 6.09 -6.60
C ALA A 62 1.86 4.57 -6.39
N HIS A 63 1.58 4.07 -5.18
CA HIS A 63 1.63 2.65 -4.85
C HIS A 63 0.69 1.83 -5.72
N GLU A 64 -0.59 2.25 -5.78
CA GLU A 64 -1.57 1.59 -6.63
C GLU A 64 -1.19 1.68 -8.11
N LEU A 65 -0.70 2.85 -8.56
CA LEU A 65 -0.24 3.01 -9.94
C LEU A 65 0.87 2.01 -10.29
N ILE A 66 1.82 1.76 -9.39
CA ILE A 66 2.89 0.77 -9.60
C ILE A 66 2.32 -0.65 -9.68
N HIS A 67 1.28 -1.00 -8.90
CA HIS A 67 0.58 -2.27 -9.05
C HIS A 67 0.00 -2.41 -10.47
N GLY A 68 -0.75 -1.40 -10.94
CA GLY A 68 -1.34 -1.43 -12.27
C GLY A 68 -0.31 -1.47 -13.39
N LEU A 69 0.74 -0.65 -13.31
CA LEU A 69 1.85 -0.68 -14.28
C LEU A 69 2.56 -2.03 -14.30
N THR A 70 2.76 -2.65 -13.13
CA THR A 70 3.34 -4.00 -13.04
C THR A 70 2.41 -5.03 -13.68
N ALA A 71 1.09 -4.92 -13.49
CA ALA A 71 0.12 -5.80 -14.13
C ALA A 71 0.15 -5.65 -15.67
N VAL A 72 0.31 -4.44 -16.18
CA VAL A 72 0.37 -4.18 -17.63
C VAL A 72 1.67 -4.71 -18.22
N TRP A 73 2.82 -4.36 -17.63
CA TRP A 73 4.13 -4.69 -18.18
C TRP A 73 4.51 -6.15 -17.96
N TYR A 74 4.34 -6.65 -16.73
CA TYR A 74 4.73 -8.01 -16.36
C TYR A 74 3.58 -8.99 -16.57
N GLY A 75 2.37 -8.60 -16.19
CA GLY A 75 1.18 -9.44 -16.33
C GLY A 75 0.55 -9.45 -17.71
N ARG A 76 1.01 -8.60 -18.62
CA ARG A 76 0.46 -8.46 -19.98
C ARG A 76 -1.04 -8.16 -19.99
N VAL A 77 -1.55 -7.56 -18.91
CA VAL A 77 -2.92 -7.06 -18.84
C VAL A 77 -3.02 -5.82 -19.73
N SER A 78 -4.10 -5.68 -20.48
CA SER A 78 -4.29 -4.47 -21.28
C SER A 78 -4.52 -3.25 -20.37
N TRP A 79 -4.13 -2.06 -20.82
CA TRP A 79 -4.45 -0.84 -20.07
C TRP A 79 -5.97 -0.64 -19.89
N GLN A 80 -6.76 -1.12 -20.85
CA GLN A 80 -8.22 -1.05 -20.78
C GLN A 80 -8.79 -1.94 -19.68
N ASP A 81 -8.12 -3.05 -19.38
CA ASP A 81 -8.49 -4.01 -18.32
C ASP A 81 -7.91 -3.63 -16.94
N THR A 82 -7.09 -2.59 -16.88
CA THR A 82 -6.47 -2.07 -15.66
C THR A 82 -7.33 -0.94 -15.12
N LYS A 83 -8.01 -1.15 -13.99
CA LYS A 83 -8.91 -0.18 -13.38
C LYS A 83 -8.39 0.27 -12.02
N PHE A 84 -8.65 1.53 -11.71
CA PHE A 84 -8.34 2.13 -10.43
C PHE A 84 -9.62 2.68 -9.80
N GLY A 85 -9.70 2.61 -8.48
CA GLY A 85 -10.82 3.14 -7.73
C GLY A 85 -10.42 3.52 -6.31
N VAL A 86 -11.40 4.03 -5.57
CA VAL A 86 -11.28 4.32 -4.15
C VAL A 86 -12.41 3.61 -3.43
N GLN A 87 -12.06 2.82 -2.41
CA GLN A 87 -13.04 2.25 -1.50
C GLN A 87 -13.37 3.29 -0.42
N TRP A 88 -14.46 4.04 -0.62
CA TRP A 88 -14.82 5.17 0.24
C TRP A 88 -15.07 4.81 1.70
N GLN A 89 -15.52 3.59 1.99
CA GLN A 89 -15.74 3.11 3.36
C GLN A 89 -14.43 3.00 4.16
N SER A 90 -13.29 2.82 3.49
CA SER A 90 -11.97 2.71 4.11
C SER A 90 -10.97 3.76 3.60
N LEU A 91 -11.41 4.69 2.75
CA LEU A 91 -10.59 5.69 2.07
C LEU A 91 -9.32 5.11 1.44
N THR A 92 -9.41 3.88 0.92
CA THR A 92 -8.25 3.15 0.38
C THR A 92 -8.32 3.17 -1.14
N PRO A 93 -7.34 3.77 -1.83
CA PRO A 93 -7.17 3.56 -3.26
C PRO A 93 -6.92 2.09 -3.55
N TYR A 94 -7.38 1.60 -4.70
CA TYR A 94 -7.08 0.23 -5.12
C TYR A 94 -6.93 0.13 -6.64
N PHE A 95 -6.07 -0.78 -7.06
CA PHE A 95 -6.01 -1.32 -8.41
C PHE A 95 -6.80 -2.63 -8.52
N HIS A 96 -7.49 -2.84 -9.65
CA HIS A 96 -8.02 -4.15 -10.02
C HIS A 96 -7.86 -4.43 -11.52
N SER A 97 -7.66 -5.71 -11.85
CA SER A 97 -7.73 -6.24 -13.21
C SER A 97 -9.13 -6.78 -13.49
N THR A 98 -9.74 -6.44 -14.63
CA THR A 98 -11.02 -7.04 -15.08
C THR A 98 -10.84 -8.46 -15.61
N VAL A 99 -9.61 -8.83 -15.97
CA VAL A 99 -9.27 -10.16 -16.48
C VAL A 99 -8.50 -10.96 -15.41
N PRO A 100 -8.65 -12.30 -15.38
CA PRO A 100 -7.96 -13.14 -14.41
C PRO A 100 -6.45 -13.16 -14.65
N LEU A 101 -5.69 -12.99 -13.56
CA LEU A 101 -4.24 -13.08 -13.55
C LEU A 101 -3.79 -14.49 -13.17
N LYS A 102 -2.71 -14.99 -13.79
CA LYS A 102 -2.04 -16.22 -13.31
C LYS A 102 -1.46 -15.99 -11.92
N ALA A 103 -1.52 -16.99 -11.04
CA ALA A 103 -1.08 -16.87 -9.65
C ALA A 103 0.39 -16.42 -9.48
N GLN A 104 1.28 -16.85 -10.37
CA GLN A 104 2.69 -16.39 -10.36
C GLN A 104 2.79 -14.89 -10.68
N THR A 105 2.08 -14.44 -11.71
CA THR A 105 2.01 -13.04 -12.11
C THR A 105 1.39 -12.18 -11.01
N TYR A 106 0.28 -12.63 -10.44
CA TYR A 106 -0.41 -11.92 -9.35
C TYR A 106 0.53 -11.69 -8.16
N ARG A 107 1.31 -12.70 -7.76
CA ARG A 107 2.31 -12.54 -6.69
C ARG A 107 3.35 -11.47 -7.01
N VAL A 108 3.85 -11.40 -8.24
CA VAL A 108 4.80 -10.35 -8.62
C VAL A 108 4.11 -8.99 -8.62
N VAL A 109 2.91 -8.87 -9.16
CA VAL A 109 2.13 -7.62 -9.12
C VAL A 109 1.93 -7.14 -7.69
N VAL A 110 1.63 -8.04 -6.75
CA VAL A 110 1.37 -7.71 -5.35
C VAL A 110 2.63 -7.45 -4.54
N VAL A 111 3.77 -8.11 -4.81
CA VAL A 111 5.00 -7.99 -4.00
C VAL A 111 5.93 -6.90 -4.51
N LYS A 112 5.92 -6.62 -5.82
CA LYS A 112 6.93 -5.74 -6.42
C LYS A 112 6.89 -4.31 -5.88
N PRO A 113 5.74 -3.67 -5.63
CA PRO A 113 5.72 -2.32 -5.05
C PRO A 113 6.40 -2.26 -3.68
N GLN A 114 6.26 -3.30 -2.87
CA GLN A 114 6.89 -3.42 -1.55
C GLN A 114 8.41 -3.49 -1.66
N SER A 115 8.94 -4.12 -2.71
CA SER A 115 10.40 -4.20 -2.95
C SER A 115 11.01 -2.96 -3.61
N PHE A 116 10.21 -2.03 -4.15
CA PHE A 116 10.71 -0.78 -4.77
C PHE A 116 10.61 0.44 -3.83
N MET A 117 9.88 0.31 -2.72
CA MET A 117 9.69 1.37 -1.72
C MET A 117 10.53 1.19 -0.44
N ALA A 118 11.44 0.20 -0.40
CA ALA A 118 12.42 -0.01 0.67
C ALA A 118 13.81 0.46 0.22
#